data_AF-A0A376VDE0-F1
#
_entry.id   AF-A0A376VDE0-F1
#
_cell.length_a   1.000
_cell.length_b   1.000
_cell.length_c   1.000
_cell.angle_alpha   90.00
_cell.angle_beta   90.00
_cell.angle_gamma   90.00
#
_symmetry.space_group_name_H-M   'P 1'
#
loop_
_entity.id
_entity.type
_entity.pdbx_description
1 polymer ?
#
loop_
_entity_poly.entity_id
_entity_poly.type
_entity_poly.pdbx_seq_one_letter_code
_entity_poly.pdbx_strand_id
1 'polypeptide(L)' 'MPNNGRVIFGATVTVLNLDSDEEQTYRIVGDDEADFKQNLISVNSPIARGLIGKEEDDVVVIKTPGGEVEFEVIKVEYL' A
#
# COMPACT_ATOMS: atom_id res chain seq x y z
N MET A 1 -19.90 2.75 1.93
CA MET A 1 -19.77 2.21 0.57
C MET A 1 -19.46 0.73 0.71
N PRO A 2 -19.92 -0.17 -0.17
CA PRO A 2 -19.48 -1.57 -0.09
C PRO A 2 -17.94 -1.59 -0.16
N ASN A 3 -17.32 -2.28 0.80
CA ASN A 3 -15.89 -2.59 0.75
C ASN A 3 -15.73 -3.62 -0.34
N ASN A 4 -15.20 -3.21 -1.49
CA ASN A 4 -14.93 -4.14 -2.59
C ASN A 4 -13.58 -4.86 -2.37
N GLY A 5 -12.99 -4.80 -1.17
CA GLY A 5 -11.68 -5.39 -0.83
C GLY A 5 -10.49 -4.73 -1.54
N ARG A 6 -10.73 -3.77 -2.41
CA ARG A 6 -9.75 -3.18 -3.32
C ARG A 6 -9.04 -1.96 -2.76
N VAL A 7 -7.73 -1.94 -2.86
CA VAL A 7 -6.91 -0.77 -2.55
C VAL A 7 -7.26 0.39 -3.49
N ILE A 8 -7.72 1.50 -2.92
CA ILE A 8 -8.05 2.74 -3.61
C ILE A 8 -7.50 3.94 -2.85
N PHE A 9 -7.62 5.13 -3.42
CA PHE A 9 -7.33 6.38 -2.71
C PHE A 9 -8.13 6.47 -1.40
N GLY A 10 -7.46 6.84 -0.31
CA GLY A 10 -8.03 6.94 1.03
C GLY A 10 -8.01 5.64 1.85
N ALA A 11 -7.75 4.49 1.21
CA ALA A 11 -7.66 3.20 1.88
C ALA A 11 -6.42 3.10 2.77
N THR A 12 -6.55 2.37 3.87
CA THR A 12 -5.46 1.92 4.72
C THR A 12 -5.18 0.46 4.37
N VAL A 13 -3.93 0.16 4.03
CA VAL A 13 -3.51 -1.16 3.52
C VAL A 13 -2.37 -1.67 4.36
N THR A 14 -2.50 -2.90 4.85
CA THR A 14 -1.39 -3.64 5.47
C THR A 14 -0.75 -4.54 4.43
N VAL A 15 0.56 -4.47 4.30
CA VAL A 15 1.36 -5.28 3.39
C VAL A 15 2.47 -6.00 4.14
N LEU A 16 2.76 -7.23 3.72
CA LEU A 16 3.92 -8.00 4.18
C LEU A 16 5.01 -7.91 3.13
N ASN A 17 6.22 -7.48 3.52
CA ASN A 17 7.40 -7.59 2.66
C ASN A 17 7.87 -9.05 2.65
N LEU A 18 7.79 -9.73 1.50
CA LEU A 18 8.15 -11.15 1.40
C LEU A 18 9.66 -11.40 1.48
N ASP A 19 10.49 -10.38 1.26
CA ASP A 19 11.95 -10.49 1.38
C ASP A 19 12.43 -10.34 2.83
N SER A 20 11.80 -9.46 3.61
CA SER A 20 12.21 -9.16 5.01
C SER A 20 11.29 -9.74 6.08
N ASP A 21 10.14 -10.29 5.71
CA ASP A 21 9.09 -10.78 6.62
C ASP A 21 8.55 -9.67 7.56
N GLU A 22 8.63 -8.41 7.12
CA GLU A 22 8.15 -7.25 7.88
C GLU A 22 6.79 -6.77 7.38
N GLU A 23 5.83 -6.67 8.29
CA GLU A 23 4.53 -6.05 8.01
C GLU A 23 4.58 -4.53 8.17
N GLN A 24 3.98 -3.82 7.21
CA GLN A 24 3.85 -2.36 7.22
C GLN A 24 2.43 -1.97 6.84
N THR A 25 1.89 -0.95 7.51
CA THR A 25 0.55 -0.44 7.24
C THR A 25 0.65 1.00 6.75
N TYR A 26 0.05 1.29 5.60
CA TYR A 26 0.06 2.62 4.99
C TYR A 26 -1.35 3.09 4.68
N ARG A 27 -1.56 4.41 4.75
CA ARG A 27 -2.75 5.04 4.19
C ARG A 27 -2.41 5.81 2.94
N ILE A 28 -3.16 5.56 1.86
CA ILE A 28 -2.96 6.26 0.59
C ILE A 28 -3.70 7.59 0.62
N VAL A 29 -2.95 8.69 0.53
CA VAL A 29 -3.45 10.07 0.61
C VAL A 29 -2.97 10.90 -0.59
N GLY A 30 -3.36 12.18 -0.65
CA GLY A 30 -2.86 13.11 -1.66
C GLY A 30 -1.42 13.55 -1.36
N ASP A 31 -0.79 14.26 -2.30
CA ASP A 31 0.58 14.76 -2.12
C ASP A 31 0.67 15.77 -0.96
N ASP A 32 -0.36 16.58 -0.76
CA ASP A 32 -0.39 17.63 0.26
C ASP A 32 -0.51 17.06 1.69
N GLU A 33 -1.10 15.88 1.86
CA GLU A 33 -1.26 15.21 3.16
C GLU A 33 -0.19 14.14 3.45
N ALA A 34 0.70 13.85 2.50
CA ALA A 34 1.66 12.76 2.65
C ALA A 34 2.71 13.06 3.75
N ASP A 35 2.80 12.16 4.72
CA ASP A 35 3.81 12.15 5.78
C ASP A 35 4.21 10.71 6.11
N PHE A 36 5.40 10.33 5.63
CA PHE A 36 5.93 8.99 5.82
C PHE A 36 6.11 8.62 7.30
N LYS A 37 6.38 9.59 8.18
CA LYS A 37 6.52 9.33 9.62
C LYS A 37 5.19 8.90 10.27
N GLN A 38 4.08 9.22 9.61
CA GLN A 38 2.73 8.84 10.02
C GLN A 38 2.17 7.69 9.17
N ASN A 39 3.01 7.05 8.36
CA ASN A 39 2.61 6.04 7.36
C ASN A 39 1.54 6.54 6.36
N LEU A 40 1.53 7.85 6.10
CA LEU A 40 0.69 8.46 5.08
C LEU A 40 1.52 8.56 3.80
N ILE A 41 1.17 7.76 2.79
CA ILE A 41 1.89 7.74 1.53
C ILE A 41 1.06 8.43 0.45
N SER A 42 1.72 9.26 -0.37
CA SER A 42 1.07 9.83 -1.53
C SER A 42 0.64 8.73 -2.51
N VAL A 43 -0.53 8.90 -3.12
CA VAL A 43 -1.02 8.11 -4.26
C VAL A 43 -0.03 8.08 -5.44
N ASN A 44 0.89 9.05 -5.51
CA ASN A 44 1.94 9.12 -6.52
C ASN A 44 3.22 8.35 -6.15
N SER A 45 3.34 7.83 -4.94
CA SER A 45 4.48 7.02 -4.53
C SER A 45 4.52 5.68 -5.29
N PRO A 46 5.71 5.09 -5.53
CA PRO A 46 5.82 3.79 -6.18
C PRO A 46 5.02 2.69 -5.47
N ILE A 47 5.05 2.70 -4.13
CA ILE A 47 4.32 1.73 -3.29
C ILE A 47 2.81 1.87 -3.51
N ALA A 48 2.25 3.09 -3.36
CA ALA A 48 0.83 3.30 -3.58
C ALA A 48 0.42 2.88 -5.00
N ARG A 49 1.17 3.28 -6.03
CA ARG A 49 0.86 2.93 -7.42
C ARG A 49 0.88 1.43 -7.69
N GLY A 50 1.78 0.69 -7.05
CA GLY A 50 1.85 -0.77 -7.15
C GLY A 50 0.67 -1.47 -6.48
N LEU A 51 0.11 -0.86 -5.42
CA LEU A 51 -1.00 -1.41 -4.64
C LEU A 51 -2.38 -1.01 -5.18
N ILE A 52 -2.54 0.17 -5.81
CA ILE A 52 -3.83 0.62 -6.32
C ILE A 52 -4.47 -0.43 -7.23
N GLY A 53 -5.69 -0.83 -6.89
CA GLY A 53 -6.47 -1.81 -7.63
C GLY A 53 -6.31 -3.26 -7.17
N LYS A 54 -5.39 -3.52 -6.24
CA LYS A 54 -5.14 -4.85 -5.64
C LYS A 54 -6.11 -5.17 -4.52
N GLU A 55 -6.26 -6.45 -4.21
CA GLU A 55 -7.16 -6.96 -3.18
C GLU A 55 -6.37 -7.78 -2.14
N GLU A 56 -7.00 -8.17 -1.03
CA GLU A 56 -6.35 -9.05 -0.04
C GLU A 56 -5.85 -10.35 -0.69
N ASP A 57 -4.73 -10.88 -0.20
CA ASP A 57 -3.97 -12.02 -0.74
C ASP A 57 -3.29 -11.80 -2.10
N ASP A 58 -3.40 -10.61 -2.72
CA ASP A 58 -2.63 -10.29 -3.93
C ASP A 58 -1.14 -10.08 -3.60
N VAL A 59 -0.27 -10.65 -4.43
CA VAL A 59 1.18 -10.38 -4.42
C VAL A 59 1.56 -9.42 -5.54
N VAL A 60 2.39 -8.42 -5.22
CA VAL A 60 2.89 -7.41 -6.16
C VAL A 60 4.38 -7.17 -6.03
N VAL A 61 5.04 -7.02 -7.18
CA VAL A 61 6.43 -6.59 -7.25
C VAL A 61 6.47 -5.09 -7.53
N ILE A 62 7.06 -4.32 -6.62
CA ILE A 62 7.14 -2.87 -6.70
C ILE A 62 8.58 -2.44 -6.92
N LYS A 63 8.81 -1.66 -7.97
CA LYS A 63 10.11 -1.04 -8.26
C LYS A 63 10.31 0.19 -7.37
N THR A 64 11.20 0.08 -6.40
CA THR A 64 11.66 1.19 -5.57
C THR A 64 13.05 1.64 -6.00
N PRO A 65 13.52 2.84 -5.61
CA PRO A 65 14.90 3.25 -5.85
C PRO A 65 15.96 2.29 -5.28
N GLY A 66 15.61 1.51 -4.25
CA GLY A 66 16.50 0.51 -3.62
C GLY A 66 16.50 -0.86 -4.30
N GLY A 67 15.64 -1.09 -5.30
CA GLY A 67 15.44 -2.38 -5.94
C GLY A 67 13.96 -2.75 -6.07
N GLU A 68 13.72 -3.94 -6.62
CA GLU A 68 12.41 -4.57 -6.60
C GLU A 68 12.14 -5.13 -5.21
N VAL A 69 10.93 -4.91 -4.70
CA VAL A 69 10.46 -5.45 -3.43
C VAL A 69 9.13 -6.16 -3.68
N GLU A 70 8.99 -7.38 -3.19
CA GLU A 70 7.75 -8.16 -3.30
C GLU A 70 6.90 -7.98 -2.05
N PHE A 71 5.65 -7.59 -2.25
CA PHE A 71 4.68 -7.35 -1.18
C PHE A 71 3.44 -8.22 -1.35
N GLU A 72 2.94 -8.77 -0.27
CA GLU A 72 1.61 -9.39 -0.18
C GLU A 72 0.64 -8.44 0.53
N VAL A 73 -0.57 -8.27 -0.02
CA VAL A 73 -1.63 -7.46 0.61
C VAL A 73 -2.33 -8.29 1.68
N ILE A 74 -2.12 -7.95 2.94
CA ILE A 74 -2.66 -8.68 4.09
C ILE A 74 -4.08 -8.20 4.43
N LYS A 75 -4.33 -6.89 4.29
CA LYS A 75 -5.60 -6.30 4.72
C LYS A 75 -5.89 -4.98 4.02
N VAL A 76 -7.16 -4.74 3.68
CA VAL A 76 -7.63 -3.45 3.13
C VAL A 76 -8.77 -2.89 3.97
N GLU A 77 -8.53 -1.72 4.55
CA GLU A 77 -9.46 -1.01 5.44
C GLU A 77 -9.84 0.36 4.87
N TYR A 78 -11.07 0.76 5.17
CA TYR A 78 -11.65 2.02 4.70
C TYR A 78 -12.22 2.72 5.93
N LEU A 79 -11.73 3.93 6.21
CA LEU A 79 -12.21 4.79 7.29
C LEU A 79 -13.46 5.56 6.87
#